data_AF-A0A7X4Y7P6-F1
#
_entry.id   AF-A0A7X4Y7P6-F1
#
_cell.length_a   1.000
_cell.length_b   1.000
_cell.length_c   1.000
_cell.angle_alpha   90.00
_cell.angle_beta   90.00
_cell.angle_gamma   90.00
#
_symmetry.space_group_name_H-M   'P 1'
#
loop_
_entity.id
_entity.type
_entity.pdbx_description
1 polymer ?
#
loop_
_entity_poly.entity_id
_entity_poly.type
_entity_poly.pdbx_seq_one_letter_code
_entity_poly.pdbx_strand_id
1 'polypeptide(L)'
;MPGQKGRRGELTARLLLFLGRMDTTTREALARRLGRAELELQRAQRESDGSPAARTRLEAARIEYRAAEHHAQQVLGARVALEVVEHLCA
;
A
#
# COMPACT_ATOMS: atom_id res chain seq x y z
N MET A 1 27.73 -19.99 -31.87
CA MET A 1 26.71 -18.92 -31.78
C MET A 1 26.18 -18.85 -30.35
N PRO A 2 26.67 -17.94 -29.48
CA PRO A 2 26.20 -17.87 -28.10
C PRO A 2 25.02 -16.89 -27.92
N GLY A 3 24.12 -17.20 -26.98
CA GLY A 3 23.55 -16.17 -26.09
C GLY A 3 22.23 -15.48 -26.46
N GLN A 4 21.12 -16.21 -26.63
CA GLN A 4 19.76 -15.64 -26.64
C GLN A 4 18.99 -15.82 -25.31
N LYS A 5 19.66 -16.11 -24.18
CA LYS A 5 18.99 -16.33 -22.87
C LYS A 5 18.97 -15.11 -21.93
N GLY A 6 19.57 -13.97 -22.28
CA GLY A 6 19.68 -12.81 -21.39
C GLY A 6 18.54 -11.77 -21.45
N ARG A 7 17.80 -11.67 -22.57
CA ARG A 7 16.96 -10.47 -22.82
C ARG A 7 15.57 -10.46 -22.17
N ARG A 8 15.06 -11.61 -21.69
CA ARG A 8 13.72 -11.67 -21.07
C ARG A 8 13.71 -11.22 -19.60
N GLY A 9 14.76 -11.47 -18.84
CA GLY A 9 14.86 -10.98 -17.44
C GLY A 9 15.11 -9.47 -17.37
N GLU A 10 15.94 -8.96 -18.28
CA GLU A 10 16.35 -7.56 -18.34
C GLU A 10 15.20 -6.61 -18.69
N LEU A 11 14.28 -7.03 -19.56
CA LEU A 11 13.08 -6.26 -19.90
C LEU A 11 12.07 -6.24 -18.75
N THR A 12 11.91 -7.35 -18.02
CA THR A 12 11.02 -7.39 -16.83
C THR A 12 11.58 -6.52 -15.71
N ALA A 13 12.88 -6.60 -15.44
CA ALA A 13 13.55 -5.73 -14.47
C ALA A 13 13.46 -4.25 -14.88
N ARG A 14 13.65 -3.91 -16.16
CA ARG A 14 13.48 -2.55 -16.66
C ARG A 14 12.04 -2.05 -16.60
N LEU A 15 11.05 -2.90 -16.88
CA LEU A 15 9.63 -2.56 -16.72
C LEU A 15 9.26 -2.36 -15.26
N LEU A 16 9.79 -3.18 -14.35
CA LEU A 16 9.63 -3.02 -12.90
C LEU A 16 10.32 -1.75 -12.39
N LEU A 17 11.47 -1.36 -12.92
CA LEU A 17 12.13 -0.08 -12.61
C LEU A 17 11.35 1.13 -13.14
N PHE A 18 10.85 1.05 -14.38
CA PHE A 18 10.12 2.14 -15.05
C PHE A 18 8.70 2.33 -14.50
N LEU A 19 8.05 1.25 -14.05
CA LEU A 19 6.75 1.27 -13.36
C LEU A 19 6.89 1.37 -11.83
N GLY A 20 8.04 0.99 -11.27
CA GLY A 20 8.30 0.87 -9.82
C GLY A 20 8.59 2.18 -9.13
N ARG A 21 8.82 3.26 -9.89
CA ARG A 21 8.77 4.60 -9.35
C ARG A 21 7.31 5.01 -9.15
N MET A 22 6.68 4.42 -8.13
CA MET A 22 5.35 4.80 -7.64
C MET A 22 5.27 6.33 -7.60
N ASP A 23 4.32 6.85 -8.36
CA ASP A 23 4.18 8.27 -8.59
C ASP A 23 3.77 8.96 -7.28
N THR A 24 4.19 10.22 -7.11
CA THR A 24 3.93 10.98 -5.90
C THR A 24 2.42 11.09 -5.61
N THR A 25 1.58 11.13 -6.66
CA THR A 25 0.12 11.15 -6.58
C THR A 25 -0.43 9.86 -5.95
N THR A 26 0.08 8.70 -6.33
CA THR A 26 -0.32 7.40 -5.74
C THR A 26 0.05 7.36 -4.26
N ARG A 27 1.23 7.90 -3.89
CA ARG A 27 1.66 7.97 -2.48
C ARG A 27 0.75 8.89 -1.67
N GLU A 28 0.44 10.06 -2.22
CA GLU A 28 -0.49 11.00 -1.61
C GLU A 28 -1.90 10.43 -1.50
N ALA A 29 -2.39 9.71 -2.51
CA ALA A 29 -3.69 9.08 -2.50
C ALA A 29 -3.79 8.01 -1.40
N LEU A 30 -2.76 7.16 -1.24
CA LEU A 30 -2.70 6.18 -0.16
C LEU A 30 -2.64 6.86 1.21
N ALA A 31 -1.79 7.87 1.38
CA ALA A 31 -1.68 8.61 2.64
C ALA A 31 -3.00 9.32 3.00
N ARG A 32 -3.67 9.94 2.03
CA ARG A 32 -4.98 10.58 2.21
C ARG A 32 -6.06 9.56 2.59
N ARG A 33 -6.07 8.38 1.95
CA ARG A 33 -7.03 7.32 2.27
C ARG A 33 -6.82 6.79 3.68
N LEU A 34 -5.57 6.47 4.05
CA LEU A 34 -5.24 5.98 5.38
C LEU A 34 -5.61 7.02 6.45
N GLY A 35 -5.22 8.28 6.25
CA GLY A 35 -5.55 9.36 7.18
C GLY A 35 -7.06 9.60 7.33
N ARG A 36 -7.84 9.50 6.25
CA ARG A 36 -9.31 9.56 6.34
C ARG A 36 -9.88 8.40 7.15
N ALA A 37 -9.44 7.17 6.87
CA ALA A 37 -9.92 5.99 7.59
C ALA A 37 -9.56 6.06 9.09
N GLU A 38 -8.38 6.58 9.42
CA GLU A 38 -7.96 6.80 10.80
C GLU A 38 -8.84 7.84 11.51
N LEU A 39 -9.13 8.97 10.86
CA LEU A 39 -10.02 10.00 11.42
C LEU A 39 -11.43 9.45 11.68
N GLU A 40 -11.99 8.67 10.75
CA GLU A 40 -13.29 8.03 10.94
C GLU A 40 -13.27 7.00 12.06
N LEU A 41 -12.20 6.21 12.19
CA LEU A 41 -12.02 5.29 13.31
C LEU A 41 -11.97 6.04 14.66
N GLN A 42 -11.20 7.12 14.74
CA GLN A 42 -11.11 7.94 15.96
C GLN A 42 -12.45 8.60 16.29
N ARG A 43 -13.20 9.08 15.29
CA ARG A 43 -14.56 9.62 15.50
C ARG A 43 -15.50 8.54 16.03
N ALA A 44 -15.54 7.37 15.39
CA ALA A 44 -16.40 6.27 15.82
C ALA A 44 -16.06 5.78 17.24
N GLN A 45 -14.78 5.82 17.64
CA GLN A 45 -14.37 5.52 19.02
C GLN A 45 -14.88 6.56 20.02
N ARG A 46 -14.74 7.87 19.70
CA ARG A 46 -15.19 8.97 20.56
C ARG A 46 -16.71 9.03 20.70
N GLU A 47 -17.43 8.74 19.63
CA GLU A 47 -18.91 8.74 19.58
C GLU A 47 -19.53 7.42 20.07
N SER A 48 -18.71 6.44 20.46
CA SER A 48 -19.21 5.14 20.87
C SER A 48 -19.89 5.23 22.24
N ASP A 49 -21.22 5.18 22.23
CA ASP A 49 -22.07 5.10 23.42
C ASP A 49 -22.35 3.65 23.87
N GLY A 50 -21.74 2.67 23.21
CA GLY A 50 -21.93 1.25 23.47
C GLY A 50 -23.21 0.65 22.89
N SER A 51 -24.07 1.44 22.24
CA SER A 51 -25.27 0.96 21.55
C SER A 51 -24.92 0.01 20.39
N PRO A 52 -25.84 -0.86 19.95
CA PRO A 52 -25.62 -1.71 18.78
C PRO A 52 -25.22 -0.91 17.53
N ALA A 53 -25.86 0.24 17.31
CA ALA A 53 -25.54 1.11 16.17
C ALA A 53 -24.13 1.71 16.26
N ALA A 54 -23.71 2.14 17.44
CA ALA A 54 -22.35 2.63 17.65
C ALA A 54 -21.29 1.53 17.46
N ARG A 55 -21.56 0.31 17.96
CA ARG A 55 -20.68 -0.86 17.76
C ARG A 55 -20.53 -1.21 16.29
N THR A 56 -21.62 -1.21 15.53
CA THR A 56 -21.59 -1.46 14.08
C THR A 56 -20.77 -0.39 13.34
N ARG A 57 -20.95 0.90 13.68
CA ARG A 57 -20.15 1.99 13.10
C ARG A 57 -18.66 1.85 13.42
N LEU A 58 -18.34 1.54 14.67
CA LEU A 58 -16.96 1.31 15.10
C LEU A 58 -16.32 0.13 14.38
N GLU A 59 -17.03 -0.98 14.22
CA GLU A 59 -16.51 -2.15 13.52
C GLU A 59 -16.29 -1.87 12.02
N ALA A 60 -17.23 -1.18 11.37
CA ALA A 60 -17.07 -0.75 9.98
C ALA A 60 -15.83 0.14 9.80
N ALA A 61 -15.61 1.10 10.70
CA ALA A 61 -14.44 1.98 10.66
C ALA A 61 -13.12 1.20 10.89
N ARG A 62 -13.12 0.18 11.76
CA ARG A 62 -11.96 -0.70 11.97
C ARG A 62 -11.62 -1.51 10.72
N ILE A 63 -12.63 -2.05 10.04
CA ILE A 63 -12.46 -2.79 8.79
C ILE A 63 -11.83 -1.89 7.72
N GLU A 64 -12.36 -0.69 7.51
CA GLU A 64 -11.82 0.23 6.50
C GLU A 64 -10.39 0.68 6.84
N TYR A 65 -10.11 1.00 8.11
CA TYR A 65 -8.76 1.35 8.54
C TYR A 65 -7.76 0.21 8.24
N ARG A 66 -8.10 -1.03 8.63
CA ARG A 66 -7.24 -2.20 8.35
C ARG A 66 -7.06 -2.44 6.85
N ALA A 67 -8.11 -2.25 6.05
CA ALA A 67 -8.01 -2.39 4.60
C ALA A 67 -7.10 -1.31 3.98
N ALA A 68 -7.22 -0.06 4.42
CA ALA A 68 -6.36 1.04 3.99
C ALA A 68 -4.90 0.84 4.41
N GLU A 69 -4.67 0.39 5.65
CA GLU A 69 -3.34 0.10 6.20
C GLU A 69 -2.67 -1.05 5.43
N HIS A 70 -3.39 -2.15 5.22
CA HIS A 70 -2.89 -3.29 4.44
C HIS A 70 -2.55 -2.88 3.00
N HIS A 71 -3.39 -2.08 2.35
CA HIS A 71 -3.12 -1.60 1.00
C HIS A 71 -1.87 -0.69 0.96
N ALA A 72 -1.71 0.20 1.95
CA ALA A 72 -0.51 1.03 2.08
C ALA A 72 0.75 0.16 2.28
N GLN A 73 0.67 -0.88 3.12
CA GLN A 73 1.77 -1.82 3.35
C GLN A 73 2.12 -2.64 2.11
N GLN A 74 1.13 -3.13 1.36
CA GLN A 74 1.39 -3.88 0.12
C GLN A 74 2.13 -3.02 -0.90
N VAL A 75 1.72 -1.76 -1.08
CA VAL A 75 2.31 -0.89 -2.08
C VAL A 75 3.67 -0.35 -1.64
N LEU A 76 3.80 0.11 -0.39
CA LEU A 76 5.06 0.66 0.13
C LEU A 76 6.08 -0.46 0.43
N GLY A 77 5.63 -1.58 0.99
CA GLY A 77 6.47 -2.74 1.30
C GLY A 77 7.00 -3.45 0.05
N ALA A 78 6.17 -3.62 -1.00
CA ALA A 78 6.64 -4.15 -2.28
C ALA A 78 7.73 -3.27 -2.91
N ARG A 79 7.65 -1.95 -2.72
CA ARG A 79 8.67 -1.02 -3.19
C ARG A 79 9.98 -1.14 -2.42
N VAL A 80 9.93 -1.18 -1.09
CA VAL A 80 11.16 -1.37 -0.27
C VAL A 80 11.84 -2.69 -0.63
N ALA A 81 11.07 -3.76 -0.85
CA ALA A 81 11.62 -5.03 -1.31
C ALA A 81 12.29 -4.94 -2.69
N LEU A 82 11.69 -4.20 -3.63
CA LEU A 82 12.27 -3.97 -4.96
C LEU A 82 13.59 -3.18 -4.89
N GLU A 83 13.63 -2.09 -4.11
CA GLU A 83 14.84 -1.26 -3.94
C GLU A 83 16.02 -2.07 -3.35
N VAL A 84 15.74 -3.03 -2.47
CA VAL A 84 16.74 -3.96 -1.92
C VAL A 84 17.24 -4.94 -2.97
N VAL A 85 16.35 -5.53 -3.77
CA VAL A 85 16.75 -6.46 -4.85
C VAL A 85 17.59 -5.74 -5.90
N GLU A 86 17.22 -4.52 -6.28
CA GLU A 86 17.98 -3.71 -7.23
C GLU A 86 19.38 -3.35 -6.72
N HIS A 87 19.52 -3.03 -5.43
CA HIS A 87 20.85 -2.80 -4.81
C HIS A 87 21.71 -4.06 -4.73
N LEU A 88 21.11 -5.23 -4.55
CA LEU A 88 21.85 -6.49 -4.47
C LEU A 88 22.25 -7.05 -5.84
N CYS A 89 21.58 -6.61 -6.91
CA CYS A 89 21.87 -6.99 -8.29
C CYS A 89 22.72 -5.95 -9.06
N ALA A 90 23.04 -4.81 -8.44
CA ALA A 90 23.92 -3.77 -8.97
C ALA A 90 25.38 -4.00 -8.54
#